data_AF-A0A818JLQ7-F1
#
_entry.id   AF-A0A818JLQ7-F1
#
_cell.length_a   1.000
_cell.length_b   1.000
_cell.length_c   1.000
_cell.angle_alpha   90.00
_cell.angle_beta   90.00
_cell.angle_gamma   90.00
#
_symmetry.space_group_name_H-M   'P 1'
#
loop_
_entity.id
_entity.type
_entity.pdbx_description
1 polymer ?
#
loop_
_entity_poly.entity_id
_entity_poly.type
_entity_poly.pdbx_seq_one_letter_code
_entity_poly.pdbx_strand_id
1 'polypeptide(L)'
;VTVIAASTTWGLFLLVLMLGYGLVQVPLNIYNHARTSYMLSHTQFKLSQLYNEKIDVEERLESLVEEVSKLCLEIKYNDPLRPCLEQIVKIIPEQYSNRVKLTMDDYEDYRNTTTNNLTNLTTEKTLIRLHRLLKKNKHIHHRVQASWIHMIDEAFYLEDILNNENNANCSFVKQSPLPRSWLRQKLFDEHPVLGKTKKLIEIIIVFCLIFSNLN
;
A
#
# COMPACT_ATOMS: atom_id res chain seq x y z
N VAL A 1 42.55 -28.44 15.19
CA VAL A 1 42.41 -29.42 14.08
C VAL A 1 40.94 -29.69 13.74
N THR A 2 40.05 -29.89 14.73
CA THR A 2 38.61 -30.16 14.52
C THR A 2 37.84 -29.03 13.83
N VAL A 3 38.13 -27.76 14.14
CA VAL A 3 37.47 -26.60 13.51
C VAL A 3 37.84 -26.45 12.03
N ILE A 4 39.10 -26.75 11.69
CA ILE A 4 39.59 -26.70 10.30
C ILE A 4 38.88 -27.78 9.48
N ALA A 5 38.80 -29.01 9.99
CA ALA A 5 38.10 -30.11 9.33
C ALA A 5 36.58 -29.86 9.19
N ALA A 6 35.95 -29.27 10.21
CA ALA A 6 34.54 -28.91 10.17
C ALA A 6 34.24 -27.87 9.08
N SER A 7 35.06 -26.82 8.95
CA SER A 7 34.88 -25.79 7.92
C SER A 7 34.99 -26.34 6.50
N THR A 8 35.86 -27.33 6.26
CA THR A 8 36.02 -27.95 4.94
C THR A 8 34.79 -28.73 4.53
N THR A 9 34.21 -29.51 5.45
CA THR A 9 33.01 -30.31 5.15
C THR A 9 31.76 -29.42 4.99
N TRP A 10 31.63 -28.36 5.80
CA TRP A 10 30.55 -27.37 5.63
C TRP A 10 30.67 -26.58 4.32
N GLY A 11 31.88 -26.22 3.91
CA GLY A 11 32.12 -25.57 2.62
C GLY A 11 31.72 -26.45 1.43
N LEU A 12 32.09 -27.74 1.45
CA LEU A 12 31.68 -28.69 0.41
C LEU A 12 30.16 -28.93 0.41
N PHE A 13 29.55 -29.04 1.58
CA PHE A 13 28.10 -29.18 1.70
C PHE A 13 27.35 -27.98 1.12
N LEU A 14 27.76 -26.76 1.47
CA LEU A 14 27.17 -25.54 0.91
C LEU A 14 27.39 -25.44 -0.60
N LEU A 15 28.57 -25.85 -1.11
CA LEU A 15 28.86 -25.86 -2.55
C LEU A 15 27.91 -26.80 -3.31
N VAL A 16 27.68 -28.01 -2.80
CA VAL A 16 26.74 -28.97 -3.39
C VAL A 16 25.32 -28.42 -3.38
N LEU A 17 24.88 -27.79 -2.29
CA LEU A 17 23.56 -27.16 -2.22
C LEU A 17 23.42 -25.99 -3.21
N MET A 18 24.44 -25.14 -3.33
CA MET A 18 24.44 -23.99 -4.24
C MET A 18 24.44 -24.47 -5.70
N LEU A 19 25.16 -25.54 -6.03
CA LEU A 19 25.16 -26.17 -7.35
C LEU A 19 23.78 -26.77 -7.69
N GLY A 20 23.16 -27.48 -6.74
CA GLY A 20 21.81 -28.04 -6.93
C GLY A 20 20.75 -26.96 -7.13
N TYR A 21 20.79 -25.90 -6.33
CA TYR A 21 19.89 -24.75 -6.46
C TYR A 21 20.13 -23.99 -7.78
N GLY A 22 21.39 -23.69 -8.08
CA GLY A 22 21.81 -22.95 -9.26
C GLY A 22 21.44 -23.66 -10.56
N LEU A 23 21.61 -24.97 -10.64
CA LEU A 23 21.38 -25.73 -11.87
C LEU A 23 19.90 -25.84 -12.25
N VAL A 24 18.98 -25.88 -11.27
CA VAL A 24 17.55 -26.10 -11.53
C VAL A 24 16.76 -24.80 -11.45
N GLN A 25 16.97 -24.00 -10.40
CA GLN A 25 16.12 -22.84 -10.16
C GLN A 25 16.47 -21.66 -11.07
N VAL A 26 17.74 -21.46 -11.41
CA VAL A 26 18.13 -20.35 -12.31
C VAL A 26 17.50 -20.49 -13.70
N PRO A 27 17.66 -21.61 -14.45
CA PRO A 27 17.08 -21.72 -15.77
C PRO A 27 15.54 -21.72 -15.74
N LEU A 28 14.93 -22.36 -14.73
CA LEU A 28 13.48 -22.34 -14.58
C LEU A 28 12.97 -20.93 -14.29
N ASN A 29 13.68 -20.16 -13.46
CA ASN A 29 13.34 -18.78 -13.17
C ASN A 29 13.45 -17.91 -14.42
N ILE A 30 14.52 -18.04 -15.20
CA ILE A 30 14.69 -17.32 -16.48
C ILE A 30 13.56 -17.68 -17.45
N TYR A 31 13.21 -18.97 -17.57
CA TYR A 31 12.12 -19.42 -18.43
C TYR A 31 10.77 -18.83 -18.03
N ASN A 32 10.47 -18.80 -16.73
CA ASN A 32 9.23 -18.21 -16.23
C ASN A 32 9.21 -16.67 -16.40
N HIS A 33 10.35 -16.00 -16.24
CA HIS A 33 10.48 -14.56 -16.49
C HIS A 33 10.37 -14.21 -17.99
N ALA A 34 10.80 -15.10 -18.87
CA ALA A 34 10.67 -14.93 -20.32
C ALA A 34 9.23 -15.02 -20.82
N ARG A 35 8.30 -15.60 -20.03
CA ARG A 35 6.88 -15.67 -20.38
C ARG A 35 6.14 -14.43 -19.87
N THR A 36 6.07 -13.40 -20.71
CA THR A 36 5.43 -12.12 -20.40
C THR A 36 3.98 -12.27 -19.90
N SER A 37 3.19 -13.16 -20.52
CA SER A 37 1.78 -13.38 -20.12
C SER A 37 1.63 -13.96 -18.71
N TYR A 38 2.54 -14.86 -18.31
CA TYR A 38 2.55 -15.44 -16.97
C TYR A 38 2.96 -14.39 -15.93
N MET A 39 4.01 -13.63 -16.23
CA MET A 39 4.48 -12.53 -15.39
C MET A 39 3.41 -11.45 -15.20
N LEU A 40 2.70 -11.06 -16.26
CA LEU A 40 1.60 -10.10 -16.18
C LEU A 40 0.48 -10.58 -15.25
N SER A 41 0.02 -11.83 -15.42
CA SER A 41 -1.03 -12.42 -14.59
C SER A 41 -0.63 -12.48 -13.11
N HIS A 42 0.63 -12.85 -12.84
CA HIS A 42 1.18 -12.88 -11.48
C HIS A 42 1.27 -11.49 -10.85
N THR A 43 1.75 -10.50 -11.60
CA THR A 43 1.86 -9.11 -11.14
C THR A 43 0.48 -8.52 -10.87
N GLN A 44 -0.52 -8.77 -11.72
CA GLN A 44 -1.91 -8.34 -11.50
C GLN A 44 -2.52 -8.97 -10.23
N PHE A 45 -2.24 -10.26 -9.99
CA PHE A 45 -2.68 -10.92 -8.75
C PHE A 45 -2.02 -10.31 -7.51
N LYS A 46 -0.69 -10.14 -7.53
CA LYS A 46 0.03 -9.44 -6.44
C LYS A 46 -0.48 -8.01 -6.24
N LEU A 47 -0.81 -7.32 -7.32
CA LEU A 47 -1.34 -5.96 -7.27
C LEU A 47 -2.63 -5.92 -6.47
N SER A 48 -3.56 -6.84 -6.71
CA SER A 48 -4.80 -6.93 -5.94
C SER A 48 -4.57 -7.22 -4.44
N GLN A 49 -3.54 -7.99 -4.10
CA GLN A 49 -3.18 -8.22 -2.70
C GLN A 49 -2.60 -6.96 -2.05
N LEU A 50 -1.70 -6.28 -2.75
CA LEU A 50 -1.08 -5.05 -2.28
C LEU A 50 -2.10 -3.91 -2.12
N TYR A 51 -3.13 -3.89 -2.97
CA TYR A 51 -4.27 -2.99 -2.83
C TYR A 51 -5.04 -3.22 -1.52
N ASN A 52 -5.29 -4.48 -1.17
CA ASN A 52 -5.93 -4.80 0.11
C ASN A 52 -5.05 -4.37 1.30
N GLU A 53 -3.73 -4.61 1.23
CA GLU A 53 -2.79 -4.11 2.26
C GLU A 53 -2.84 -2.58 2.36
N LYS A 54 -2.95 -1.88 1.23
CA LYS A 54 -3.09 -0.41 1.19
C LYS A 54 -4.35 0.04 1.93
N ILE A 55 -5.50 -0.55 1.62
CA ILE A 55 -6.77 -0.22 2.29
C ILE A 55 -6.66 -0.46 3.79
N ASP A 56 -6.15 -1.62 4.21
CA ASP A 56 -5.98 -1.95 5.63
C ASP A 56 -5.11 -0.92 6.37
N VAL A 57 -4.07 -0.39 5.71
CA VAL A 57 -3.19 0.63 6.29
C VAL A 57 -3.88 1.99 6.36
N GLU A 58 -4.67 2.35 5.34
CA GLU A 58 -5.46 3.59 5.33
C GLU A 58 -6.55 3.57 6.41
N GLU A 59 -7.25 2.45 6.59
CA GLU A 59 -8.25 2.28 7.66
C GLU A 59 -7.61 2.39 9.06
N ARG A 60 -6.44 1.78 9.26
CA ARG A 60 -5.69 1.91 10.53
C ARG A 60 -5.26 3.34 10.79
N LEU A 61 -4.82 4.06 9.76
CA LEU A 61 -4.43 5.45 9.89
C LEU A 61 -5.63 6.32 10.24
N GLU A 62 -6.77 6.08 9.60
CA GLU A 62 -8.05 6.74 9.85
C GLU A 62 -8.50 6.55 11.32
N SER A 63 -8.48 5.30 11.80
CA SER A 63 -8.81 4.98 13.21
C SER A 63 -7.91 5.72 14.20
N LEU A 64 -6.60 5.84 13.91
CA LEU A 64 -5.67 6.59 14.76
C LEU A 64 -5.93 8.10 14.74
N VAL A 65 -6.33 8.64 13.60
CA VAL A 65 -6.72 10.06 13.49
C VAL A 65 -7.97 10.33 14.30
N GLU A 66 -8.97 9.45 14.26
CA GLU A 66 -10.17 9.56 15.10
C GLU A 66 -9.85 9.51 16.60
N GLU A 67 -8.95 8.61 17.02
CA GLU A 67 -8.50 8.53 18.43
C GLU A 67 -7.78 9.81 18.86
N VAL A 68 -6.96 10.39 17.98
CA VAL A 68 -6.34 11.70 18.23
C VAL A 68 -7.39 12.80 18.31
N SER A 69 -8.38 12.86 17.42
CA SER A 69 -9.46 13.85 17.49
C SER A 69 -10.26 13.75 18.79
N LYS A 70 -10.53 12.54 19.29
CA LYS A 70 -11.19 12.33 20.60
C LYS A 70 -10.34 12.87 21.74
N LEU A 71 -9.03 12.62 21.73
CA LEU A 71 -8.13 13.19 22.74
C LEU A 71 -8.02 14.72 22.64
N CYS A 72 -8.13 15.29 21.44
CA CYS A 72 -8.22 16.74 21.28
C CYS A 72 -9.46 17.33 21.95
N LEU A 73 -10.58 16.60 21.95
CA LEU A 73 -11.81 17.01 22.64
C LEU A 73 -11.74 16.84 24.16
N GLU A 74 -10.98 15.86 24.65
CA GLU A 74 -10.83 15.57 26.08
C GLU A 74 -9.81 16.49 26.79
N ILE A 75 -8.76 16.93 26.07
CA ILE A 75 -7.68 17.74 26.65
C ILE A 75 -8.01 19.24 26.58
N LYS A 76 -8.13 19.90 27.74
CA LYS A 76 -8.45 21.33 27.84
C LYS A 76 -7.30 22.22 27.34
N TYR A 77 -7.63 23.42 26.84
CA TYR A 77 -6.68 24.43 26.34
C TYR A 77 -5.55 24.84 27.30
N ASN A 78 -5.73 24.67 28.62
CA ASN A 78 -4.76 25.09 29.65
C ASN A 78 -3.86 23.95 30.17
N ASP A 79 -3.85 22.80 29.49
CA ASP A 79 -3.09 21.62 29.89
C ASP A 79 -1.64 21.68 29.35
N PRO A 80 -0.59 21.38 30.16
CA PRO A 80 0.79 21.25 29.69
C PRO A 80 0.99 20.26 28.53
N LEU A 81 0.04 19.36 28.26
CA LEU A 81 0.07 18.38 27.17
C LEU A 81 -0.27 18.96 25.78
N ARG A 82 -0.79 20.20 25.70
CA ARG A 82 -1.18 20.86 24.43
C ARG A 82 -0.06 20.98 23.38
N PRO A 83 1.19 21.38 23.69
CA PRO A 83 2.28 21.40 22.71
C PRO A 83 2.61 20.01 22.13
N CYS A 84 2.48 18.95 22.94
CA CYS A 84 2.68 17.57 22.47
C CYS A 84 1.58 17.18 21.46
N LEU A 85 0.35 17.63 21.68
CA LEU A 85 -0.78 17.41 20.80
C LEU A 85 -0.65 18.18 19.48
N GLU A 86 -0.25 19.45 19.51
CA GLU A 86 0.06 20.23 18.30
C GLU A 86 1.16 19.56 17.47
N GLN A 87 2.17 18.99 18.12
CA GLN A 87 3.23 18.23 17.44
C GLN A 87 2.70 16.93 16.80
N ILE A 88 1.71 16.26 17.41
CA ILE A 88 1.04 15.10 16.83
C ILE A 88 0.21 15.50 15.62
N VAL A 89 -0.57 16.58 15.70
CA VAL A 89 -1.39 17.10 14.59
C VAL A 89 -0.52 17.44 13.37
N LYS A 90 0.70 17.96 13.58
CA LYS A 90 1.66 18.24 12.49
C LYS A 90 2.17 16.97 11.78
N ILE A 91 2.15 15.82 12.43
CA ILE A 91 2.64 14.55 11.86
C ILE A 91 1.58 13.92 10.96
N ILE A 92 0.29 14.17 11.24
CA ILE A 92 -0.84 13.68 10.45
C ILE A 92 -0.73 14.18 9.00
N PRO A 93 -0.93 13.33 7.99
CA PRO A 93 -0.95 13.77 6.58
C PRO A 93 -2.02 14.83 6.36
N GLU A 94 -1.74 15.79 5.47
CA GLU A 94 -2.61 16.96 5.21
C GLU A 94 -4.05 16.57 4.84
N GLN A 95 -4.23 15.43 4.18
CA GLN A 95 -5.52 14.83 3.80
C GLN A 95 -6.46 14.59 5.01
N TYR A 96 -5.90 14.32 6.19
CA TYR A 96 -6.64 14.06 7.42
C TYR A 96 -6.56 15.22 8.42
N SER A 97 -5.60 16.13 8.24
CA SER A 97 -5.34 17.26 9.14
C SER A 97 -6.52 18.23 9.22
N ASN A 98 -7.25 18.46 8.12
CA ASN A 98 -8.37 19.39 8.09
C ASN A 98 -9.51 18.99 9.03
N ARG A 99 -9.77 17.68 9.20
CA ARG A 99 -10.82 17.22 10.11
C ARG A 99 -10.44 17.45 11.58
N VAL A 100 -9.16 17.24 11.92
CA VAL A 100 -8.65 17.44 13.27
C VAL A 100 -8.61 18.93 13.64
N LYS A 101 -8.28 19.81 12.67
CA LYS A 101 -8.26 21.26 12.87
C LYS A 101 -9.66 21.83 13.11
N LEU A 102 -10.68 21.38 12.37
CA LEU A 102 -12.05 21.83 12.58
C LEU A 102 -12.55 21.49 13.99
N THR A 103 -12.19 20.32 14.51
CA THR A 103 -12.56 19.92 15.88
C THR A 103 -11.88 20.77 16.97
N MET A 104 -10.72 21.38 16.69
CA MET A 104 -10.00 22.23 17.66
C MET A 104 -10.60 23.62 17.83
N ASP A 105 -11.27 24.12 16.79
CA ASP A 105 -11.78 25.52 16.74
C ASP A 105 -13.17 25.67 17.37
N ASP A 106 -13.93 24.58 17.54
CA ASP A 106 -15.35 24.59 17.96
C ASP A 106 -15.61 24.46 19.48
N TYR A 107 -14.59 24.52 20.36
CA TYR A 107 -14.78 24.22 21.79
C TYR A 107 -15.11 25.46 22.65
N GLU A 108 -16.39 25.65 22.96
CA GLU A 108 -16.93 26.56 23.99
C GLU A 108 -16.66 26.03 25.42
N ASP A 109 -16.25 26.94 26.33
CA ASP A 109 -15.77 26.67 27.69
C ASP A 109 -16.91 26.23 28.63
N TYR A 110 -17.25 24.94 28.65
CA TYR A 110 -18.10 24.40 29.72
C TYR A 110 -17.24 23.87 30.89
N ARG A 111 -17.30 24.61 32.01
CA ARG A 111 -16.69 24.29 33.30
C ARG A 111 -17.10 22.88 33.77
N ASN A 112 -16.12 22.08 34.22
CA ASN A 112 -16.13 21.49 35.56
C ASN A 112 -14.75 20.97 35.97
N THR A 113 -14.30 21.47 37.13
CA THR A 113 -13.05 21.16 37.81
C THR A 113 -13.21 19.89 38.64
N THR A 114 -12.13 19.11 38.76
CA THR A 114 -11.80 18.17 39.87
C THR A 114 -11.76 16.68 39.51
N THR A 115 -10.73 16.22 38.76
CA THR A 115 -10.19 14.82 38.83
C THR A 115 -8.72 14.68 38.30
N ASN A 116 -7.95 15.77 38.21
CA ASN A 116 -6.93 15.95 37.16
C ASN A 116 -5.57 15.25 37.27
N ASN A 117 -5.21 14.49 38.31
CA ASN A 117 -3.82 13.95 38.39
C ASN A 117 -3.66 12.52 37.86
N LEU A 118 -4.63 11.63 38.11
CA LEU A 118 -4.58 10.25 37.61
C LEU A 118 -4.92 10.18 36.12
N THR A 119 -5.91 10.97 35.68
CA THR A 119 -6.32 11.10 34.28
C THR A 119 -5.19 11.65 33.42
N ASN A 120 -4.48 12.68 33.88
CA ASN A 120 -3.36 13.26 33.13
C ASN A 120 -2.21 12.27 32.90
N LEU A 121 -1.88 11.42 33.89
CA LEU A 121 -0.84 10.40 33.72
C LEU A 121 -1.25 9.30 32.73
N THR A 122 -2.52 8.89 32.74
CA THR A 122 -3.04 7.92 31.75
C THR A 122 -3.11 8.53 30.36
N THR A 123 -3.52 9.79 30.24
CA THR A 123 -3.60 10.55 28.99
C THR A 123 -2.21 10.80 28.39
N GLU A 124 -1.19 11.05 29.20
CA GLU A 124 0.19 11.19 28.71
C GLU A 124 0.70 9.87 28.09
N LYS A 125 0.44 8.73 28.76
CA LYS A 125 0.85 7.42 28.25
C LYS A 125 0.14 7.05 26.95
N THR A 126 -1.16 7.34 26.82
CA THR A 126 -1.91 7.13 25.57
C THR A 126 -1.40 8.05 24.47
N LEU A 127 -1.08 9.30 24.78
CA LEU A 127 -0.53 10.28 23.84
C LEU A 127 0.83 9.83 23.27
N ILE A 128 1.75 9.37 24.12
CA ILE A 128 3.06 8.85 23.70
C ILE A 128 2.89 7.61 22.81
N ARG A 129 1.98 6.70 23.19
CA ARG A 129 1.65 5.52 22.39
C ARG A 129 1.12 5.93 21.02
N LEU A 130 0.18 6.86 20.96
CA LEU A 130 -0.43 7.34 19.71
C LEU A 130 0.58 8.03 18.81
N HIS A 131 1.43 8.90 19.37
CA HIS A 131 2.49 9.55 18.61
C HIS A 131 3.42 8.51 17.94
N ARG A 132 3.83 7.49 18.69
CA ARG A 132 4.66 6.39 18.18
C ARG A 132 3.93 5.60 17.09
N LEU A 133 2.65 5.26 17.31
CA LEU A 133 1.83 4.52 16.36
C LEU A 133 1.58 5.31 15.08
N LEU A 134 1.24 6.59 15.19
CA LEU A 134 1.00 7.47 14.06
C LEU A 134 2.26 7.60 13.20
N LYS A 135 3.42 7.84 13.82
CA LYS A 135 4.70 7.90 13.10
C LYS A 135 4.98 6.60 12.35
N LYS A 136 4.78 5.45 13.01
CA LYS A 136 4.94 4.13 12.39
C LYS A 136 3.99 3.93 11.20
N ASN A 137 2.68 4.17 11.40
CA ASN A 137 1.68 3.96 10.36
C ASN A 137 1.86 4.92 9.18
N LYS A 138 2.30 6.17 9.43
CA LYS A 138 2.68 7.10 8.35
C LYS A 138 3.79 6.54 7.45
N HIS A 139 4.84 5.96 8.05
CA HIS A 139 5.91 5.34 7.27
C HIS A 139 5.43 4.11 6.50
N ILE A 140 4.59 3.28 7.11
CA ILE A 140 4.00 2.12 6.45
C ILE A 140 3.13 2.56 5.27
N HIS A 141 2.27 3.57 5.46
CA HIS A 141 1.45 4.15 4.40
C HIS A 141 2.30 4.62 3.22
N HIS A 142 3.37 5.40 3.48
CA HIS A 142 4.29 5.82 2.42
C HIS A 142 4.96 4.63 1.69
N ARG A 143 5.38 3.61 2.44
CA ARG A 143 6.01 2.41 1.86
C ARG A 143 5.04 1.65 0.96
N VAL A 144 3.82 1.40 1.45
CA VAL A 144 2.80 0.66 0.70
C VAL A 144 2.36 1.47 -0.52
N GLN A 145 2.17 2.78 -0.39
CA GLN A 145 1.87 3.67 -1.51
C GLN A 145 2.96 3.63 -2.59
N ALA A 146 4.24 3.72 -2.20
CA ALA A 146 5.35 3.65 -3.16
C ALA A 146 5.43 2.27 -3.85
N SER A 147 5.24 1.20 -3.08
CA SER A 147 5.20 -0.16 -3.62
C SER A 147 4.05 -0.36 -4.59
N TRP A 148 2.87 0.19 -4.27
CA TRP A 148 1.68 0.16 -5.11
C TRP A 148 1.95 0.84 -6.45
N ILE A 149 2.45 2.07 -6.41
CA ILE A 149 2.83 2.85 -7.59
C ILE A 149 3.78 2.07 -8.50
N HIS A 150 4.84 1.49 -7.92
CA HIS A 150 5.85 0.73 -8.64
C HIS A 150 5.22 -0.50 -9.31
N MET A 151 4.41 -1.26 -8.58
CA MET A 151 3.78 -2.47 -9.11
C MET A 151 2.78 -2.20 -10.23
N ILE A 152 2.06 -1.07 -10.17
CA ILE A 152 1.19 -0.67 -11.29
C ILE A 152 2.06 -0.31 -12.52
N ASP A 153 3.17 0.43 -12.36
CA ASP A 153 4.06 0.78 -13.49
C ASP A 153 4.63 -0.48 -14.16
N GLU A 154 5.06 -1.46 -13.36
CA GLU A 154 5.50 -2.77 -13.84
C GLU A 154 4.38 -3.51 -14.60
N ALA A 155 3.15 -3.50 -14.08
CA ALA A 155 2.02 -4.14 -14.74
C ALA A 155 1.74 -3.57 -16.13
N PHE A 156 1.76 -2.24 -16.30
CA PHE A 156 1.58 -1.64 -17.63
C PHE A 156 2.77 -1.89 -18.54
N TYR A 157 3.99 -1.86 -18.01
CA TYR A 157 5.17 -2.14 -18.81
C TYR A 157 5.10 -3.56 -19.40
N LEU A 158 4.67 -4.55 -18.59
CA LEU A 158 4.44 -5.92 -19.05
C LEU A 158 3.29 -6.01 -20.07
N GLU A 159 2.21 -5.25 -19.90
CA GLU A 159 1.11 -5.17 -20.87
C GLU A 159 1.58 -4.57 -22.21
N ASP A 160 2.37 -3.49 -22.17
CA ASP A 160 2.96 -2.86 -23.35
C ASP A 160 3.93 -3.82 -24.09
N ILE A 161 4.73 -4.62 -23.36
CA ILE A 161 5.57 -5.67 -23.96
C ILE A 161 4.71 -6.72 -24.67
N LEU A 162 3.70 -7.27 -23.97
CA LEU A 162 2.84 -8.32 -24.50
C LEU A 162 2.07 -7.86 -25.75
N ASN A 163 1.60 -6.62 -25.78
CA ASN A 163 0.92 -6.08 -26.94
C ASN A 163 1.87 -5.84 -28.12
N ASN A 164 3.14 -5.51 -27.85
CA ASN A 164 4.16 -5.34 -28.89
C ASN A 164 4.72 -6.65 -29.42
N GLU A 165 4.65 -7.77 -28.69
CA GLU A 165 4.98 -9.11 -29.22
C GLU A 165 4.12 -9.45 -30.45
N ASN A 166 2.89 -8.92 -30.51
CA ASN A 166 1.96 -9.14 -31.63
C ASN A 166 2.08 -8.07 -32.74
N ASN A 167 2.98 -7.09 -32.62
CA ASN A 167 3.09 -5.98 -33.55
C ASN A 167 4.05 -6.30 -34.72
N ALA A 168 3.54 -6.26 -35.95
CA ALA A 168 4.33 -6.51 -37.17
C ALA A 168 5.31 -5.38 -37.55
N ASN A 169 5.12 -4.17 -37.01
CA ASN A 169 5.87 -2.98 -37.43
C ASN A 169 7.26 -2.82 -36.77
N CYS A 170 7.78 -3.88 -36.11
CA CYS A 170 9.09 -3.93 -35.42
C CYS A 170 9.45 -2.66 -34.63
N SER A 171 8.46 -1.98 -34.07
CA SER A 171 8.61 -0.74 -33.32
C SER A 171 7.89 -0.87 -31.99
N PHE A 172 8.57 -0.48 -30.92
CA PHE A 172 7.98 -0.49 -29.59
C PHE A 172 7.00 0.68 -29.48
N VAL A 173 5.71 0.37 -29.46
CA VAL A 173 4.65 1.35 -29.24
C VAL A 173 4.20 1.22 -27.79
N LYS A 174 4.31 2.31 -27.03
CA LYS A 174 3.70 2.38 -25.72
C LYS A 174 2.21 2.64 -25.91
N GLN A 175 1.39 1.61 -25.71
CA GLN A 175 -0.06 1.70 -25.95
C GLN A 175 -0.78 2.37 -24.78
N SER A 176 -0.20 2.36 -23.59
CA SER A 176 -0.73 3.11 -22.45
C SER A 176 -0.74 4.63 -22.76
N PRO A 177 -1.92 5.26 -22.98
CA PRO A 177 -2.02 6.63 -23.46
C PRO A 177 -1.80 7.67 -22.34
N LEU A 178 -1.47 7.22 -21.13
CA LEU A 178 -1.46 8.08 -19.95
C LEU A 178 -0.01 8.29 -19.47
N PRO A 179 0.47 9.54 -19.43
CA PRO A 179 1.79 9.84 -18.89
C PRO A 179 1.91 9.32 -17.45
N ARG A 180 3.14 9.06 -16.98
CA ARG A 180 3.51 8.77 -15.58
C ARG A 180 3.22 9.96 -14.63
N SER A 181 2.12 10.66 -14.84
CA SER A 181 1.67 11.79 -14.07
C SER A 181 1.04 11.33 -12.76
N TRP A 182 1.10 12.21 -11.75
CA TRP A 182 0.44 12.04 -10.46
C TRP A 182 -1.07 11.74 -10.59
N LEU A 183 -1.72 12.18 -11.68
CA LEU A 183 -3.12 11.88 -12.02
C LEU A 183 -3.39 10.38 -12.25
N ARG A 184 -2.44 9.63 -12.83
CA ARG A 184 -2.57 8.18 -13.03
C ARG A 184 -2.60 7.44 -11.69
N GLN A 185 -1.78 7.85 -10.73
CA GLN A 185 -1.79 7.28 -9.39
C GLN A 185 -3.12 7.58 -8.70
N LYS A 186 -3.58 8.82 -8.80
CA LYS A 186 -4.85 9.26 -8.20
C LYS A 186 -6.07 8.53 -8.78
N LEU A 187 -6.12 8.30 -10.09
CA LEU A 187 -7.24 7.62 -10.74
C LEU A 187 -7.33 6.12 -10.39
N PHE A 188 -6.19 5.44 -10.26
CA PHE A 188 -6.15 4.03 -9.83
C PHE A 188 -6.31 3.86 -8.31
N ASP A 189 -5.94 4.88 -7.53
CA ASP A 189 -6.25 4.94 -6.10
C ASP A 189 -7.77 5.06 -5.85
N GLU A 190 -8.54 5.59 -6.81
CA GLU A 190 -9.97 5.86 -6.67
C GLU A 190 -10.89 4.80 -7.32
N HIS A 191 -10.40 4.03 -8.31
CA HIS A 191 -11.22 3.02 -9.02
C HIS A 191 -10.49 1.68 -9.30
N PRO A 192 -10.76 0.62 -8.51
CA PRO A 192 -10.18 -0.72 -8.70
C PRO A 192 -10.87 -1.61 -9.77
N VAL A 193 -11.87 -1.12 -10.51
CA VAL A 193 -12.80 -1.99 -11.28
C VAL A 193 -12.35 -2.27 -12.73
N LEU A 194 -11.27 -1.67 -13.24
CA LEU A 194 -10.88 -1.84 -14.65
C LEU A 194 -10.41 -3.27 -15.02
N GLY A 195 -10.12 -4.14 -14.06
CA GLY A 195 -9.87 -5.57 -14.32
C GLY A 195 -11.14 -6.43 -14.46
N LYS A 196 -12.30 -5.94 -13.99
CA LYS A 196 -13.59 -6.64 -14.09
C LYS A 196 -14.43 -6.16 -15.29
N THR A 197 -14.27 -4.92 -15.74
CA THR A 197 -15.09 -4.34 -16.80
C THR A 197 -14.87 -4.98 -18.17
N LYS A 198 -13.65 -5.43 -18.50
CA LYS A 198 -13.43 -6.17 -19.77
C LYS A 198 -14.22 -7.48 -19.83
N LYS A 199 -14.27 -8.26 -18.73
CA LYS A 199 -15.11 -9.48 -18.65
C LYS A 199 -16.60 -9.18 -18.59
N LEU A 200 -17.01 -8.10 -17.92
CA LEU A 200 -18.43 -7.73 -17.85
C LEU A 200 -18.96 -7.27 -19.21
N ILE A 201 -18.15 -6.51 -19.97
CA ILE A 201 -18.47 -6.06 -21.33
C ILE A 201 -18.50 -7.25 -22.29
N GLU A 202 -17.57 -8.21 -22.19
CA GLU A 202 -17.64 -9.46 -22.98
C GLU A 202 -18.87 -10.29 -22.64
N ILE A 203 -19.24 -10.41 -21.35
CA ILE A 203 -20.46 -11.14 -20.95
C ILE A 203 -21.72 -10.43 -21.46
N ILE A 204 -21.80 -9.11 -21.40
CA ILE A 204 -22.95 -8.33 -21.90
C ILE A 204 -23.04 -8.44 -23.43
N ILE A 205 -21.92 -8.37 -24.16
CA ILE A 205 -21.90 -8.54 -25.61
C ILE A 205 -22.31 -9.96 -26.01
N VAL A 206 -21.83 -10.99 -25.30
CA VAL A 206 -22.23 -12.38 -25.54
C VAL A 206 -23.71 -12.60 -25.21
N PHE A 207 -24.22 -12.00 -24.13
CA PHE A 207 -25.64 -12.09 -23.77
C PHE A 207 -26.54 -11.37 -24.81
N CYS A 208 -26.12 -10.21 -25.32
CA CYS A 208 -26.82 -9.49 -26.39
C CYS A 208 -26.79 -10.25 -27.73
N LEU A 209 -25.67 -10.90 -28.07
CA LEU A 209 -25.55 -11.70 -29.31
C LEU A 209 -26.39 -12.99 -29.26
N ILE A 210 -26.52 -13.61 -28.08
CA ILE A 210 -27.37 -14.79 -27.88
C ILE A 210 -28.85 -14.40 -27.94
N PHE A 211 -29.24 -13.27 -27.33
CA PHE A 211 -30.64 -12.81 -27.34
C PHE A 211 -31.09 -12.32 -28.72
N SER A 212 -30.17 -11.78 -29.54
CA SER A 212 -30.47 -11.32 -30.91
C SER A 212 -30.56 -12.45 -31.95
N ASN A 213 -30.19 -13.69 -31.60
CA ASN A 213 -30.33 -14.88 -32.47
C ASN A 213 -31.52 -15.78 -32.08
N LEU A 214 -32.27 -15.42 -31.03
CA LEU A 214 -33.41 -16.20 -30.52
C LEU A 214 -34.78 -15.57 -30.85
N ASN A 215 -34.81 -14.52 -31.67
CA ASN A 215 -36.00 -13.82 -32.15
C ASN A 215 -35.90 -13.66 -33.67
#